data_AF-A0A146FFG9-F1
#
_entry.id   AF-A0A146FFG9-F1
#
_cell.length_a   1.000
_cell.length_b   1.000
_cell.length_c   1.000
_cell.angle_alpha   90.00
_cell.angle_beta   90.00
_cell.angle_gamma   90.00
#
_symmetry.space_group_name_H-M   'P 1'
#
loop_
_entity.id
_entity.type
_entity.pdbx_description
1 polymer ?
#
loop_
_entity_poly.entity_id
_entity_poly.type
_entity_poly.pdbx_seq_one_letter_code
_entity_poly.pdbx_strand_id
1 'polypeptide(L)'
;MTQSDPQTTSISNPFRTRILSGQITPLLTAKYLTTNELPLLCKTTSIHAIFIDMEHSAHDMRTVSQLILACHCAGISPVVRSPSKSHFHISRILDAGASAVVIPHVESVEEMWFKLGATWSLGGQDGAMVQAGMRQLSQKYEDINVRLERV
;
A
#
# COMPACT_ATOMS: atom_id res chain seq x y z
N MET A 1 -5.01 -37.95 17.62
CA MET A 1 -5.37 -36.52 17.62
C MET A 1 -4.66 -35.89 16.44
N THR A 2 -5.33 -35.75 15.30
CA THR A 2 -4.80 -35.14 14.08
C THR A 2 -4.65 -33.64 14.31
N GLN A 3 -3.43 -33.10 14.23
CA GLN A 3 -3.20 -31.66 14.21
C GLN A 3 -3.92 -31.06 12.99
N SER A 4 -4.89 -30.19 13.24
CA SER A 4 -5.48 -29.35 12.20
C SER A 4 -4.45 -28.33 11.73
N ASP A 5 -4.23 -28.22 10.42
CA ASP A 5 -3.43 -27.16 9.82
C ASP A 5 -3.83 -25.78 10.39
N PRO A 6 -2.86 -24.86 10.60
CA PRO A 6 -3.17 -23.51 11.05
C PRO A 6 -4.09 -22.86 10.02
N GLN A 7 -5.32 -22.51 10.41
CA GLN A 7 -6.26 -21.85 9.53
C GLN A 7 -5.70 -20.48 9.13
N THR A 8 -5.16 -20.38 7.93
CA THR A 8 -4.74 -19.11 7.31
C THR A 8 -5.97 -18.26 7.11
N THR A 9 -6.18 -17.30 7.99
CA THR A 9 -7.27 -16.33 7.89
C THR A 9 -6.94 -15.37 6.75
N SER A 10 -7.64 -15.51 5.64
CA SER A 10 -7.47 -14.62 4.48
C SER A 10 -8.29 -13.35 4.68
N ILE A 11 -7.61 -12.20 4.77
CA ILE A 11 -8.26 -10.89 4.81
C ILE A 11 -8.61 -10.48 3.37
N SER A 12 -9.88 -10.13 3.15
CA SER A 12 -10.37 -9.70 1.83
C SER A 12 -9.69 -8.41 1.39
N ASN A 13 -9.02 -8.44 0.23
CA ASN A 13 -8.42 -7.26 -0.40
C ASN A 13 -8.91 -7.13 -1.85
N PRO A 14 -10.16 -6.68 -2.06
CA PRO A 14 -10.73 -6.54 -3.40
C PRO A 14 -9.94 -5.57 -4.28
N PHE A 15 -9.34 -4.53 -3.72
CA PHE A 15 -8.49 -3.59 -4.47
C PHE A 15 -7.32 -4.28 -5.16
N ARG A 16 -6.54 -5.08 -4.41
CA ARG A 16 -5.40 -5.82 -4.97
C ARG A 16 -5.84 -6.81 -6.04
N THR A 17 -6.88 -7.60 -5.76
CA THR A 17 -7.37 -8.62 -6.70
C THR A 17 -7.83 -7.99 -8.02
N ARG A 18 -8.58 -6.89 -7.95
CA ARG A 18 -9.12 -6.23 -9.15
C ARG A 18 -8.02 -5.57 -9.99
N ILE A 19 -7.07 -4.88 -9.36
CA ILE A 19 -5.94 -4.27 -10.08
C ILE A 19 -5.10 -5.34 -10.78
N LEU A 20 -4.79 -6.45 -10.09
CA LEU A 20 -4.02 -7.54 -10.69
C LEU A 20 -4.76 -8.23 -11.84
N SER A 21 -6.09 -8.24 -11.80
CA SER A 21 -6.93 -8.75 -12.90
C SER A 21 -7.12 -7.75 -14.06
N GLY A 22 -6.52 -6.55 -14.00
CA GLY A 22 -6.66 -5.53 -15.03
C GLY A 22 -8.03 -4.84 -15.05
N GLN A 23 -8.81 -4.92 -13.97
CA GLN A 23 -10.13 -4.32 -13.89
C GLN A 23 -10.07 -2.86 -13.43
N ILE A 24 -10.99 -2.05 -13.96
CA ILE A 24 -11.24 -0.70 -13.44
C ILE A 24 -11.78 -0.84 -12.01
N THR A 25 -11.11 -0.16 -11.07
CA THR A 25 -11.40 -0.23 -9.64
C THR A 25 -11.70 1.18 -9.13
N PRO A 26 -12.98 1.56 -9.02
CA PRO A 26 -13.34 2.86 -8.46
C PRO A 26 -13.00 2.92 -6.98
N LEU A 27 -12.45 4.06 -6.56
CA LEU A 27 -12.09 4.36 -5.18
C LEU A 27 -12.75 5.67 -4.74
N LEU A 28 -13.19 5.73 -3.48
CA LEU A 28 -13.68 6.97 -2.88
C LEU A 28 -12.56 7.62 -2.07
N THR A 29 -12.34 8.92 -2.26
CA THR A 29 -11.37 9.67 -1.44
C THR A 29 -12.03 10.21 -0.17
N ALA A 30 -11.48 9.87 0.98
CA ALA A 30 -11.87 10.38 2.30
C ALA A 30 -10.91 11.50 2.73
N LYS A 31 -11.29 12.76 2.45
CA LYS A 31 -10.54 13.96 2.92
C LYS A 31 -11.14 14.59 4.18
N TYR A 32 -12.47 14.72 4.24
CA TYR A 32 -13.15 15.41 5.33
C TYR A 32 -14.00 14.48 6.20
N LEU A 33 -14.48 13.39 5.61
CA LEU A 33 -15.29 12.40 6.31
C LEU A 33 -14.37 11.53 7.17
N THR A 34 -14.62 11.55 8.47
CA THR A 34 -13.88 10.80 9.50
C THR A 34 -14.71 9.67 10.10
N THR A 35 -15.97 9.54 9.70
CA THR A 35 -16.93 8.65 10.36
C THR A 35 -16.85 7.22 9.84
N ASN A 36 -17.11 6.27 10.73
CA ASN A 36 -16.98 4.84 10.46
C ASN A 36 -18.10 4.28 9.57
N GLU A 37 -19.14 5.06 9.24
CA GLU A 37 -20.18 4.62 8.29
C GLU A 37 -19.73 4.72 6.83
N LEU A 38 -18.65 5.46 6.54
CA LEU A 38 -18.15 5.66 5.17
C LEU A 38 -17.86 4.35 4.42
N PRO A 39 -17.18 3.34 5.01
CA PRO A 39 -16.97 2.06 4.34
C PRO A 39 -18.25 1.27 4.10
N LEU A 40 -19.24 1.43 4.98
CA LEU A 40 -20.55 0.80 4.82
C LEU A 40 -21.30 1.43 3.64
N LEU A 41 -21.23 2.75 3.48
CA LEU A 41 -21.77 3.45 2.33
C LEU A 41 -21.10 2.97 1.03
N CYS A 42 -19.76 2.93 1.00
CA CYS A 42 -19.01 2.44 -0.17
C CYS A 42 -19.43 1.04 -0.62
N LYS A 43 -19.72 0.16 0.35
CA LYS A 43 -20.22 -1.20 0.07
C LYS A 43 -21.55 -1.19 -0.69
N THR A 44 -22.42 -0.22 -0.43
CA THR A 44 -23.71 -0.07 -1.13
C THR A 44 -23.56 0.49 -2.54
N THR A 45 -22.48 1.23 -2.83
CA THR A 45 -22.28 1.97 -4.09
C THR A 45 -21.31 1.30 -5.06
N SER A 46 -21.07 -0.01 -4.94
CA SER A 46 -20.11 -0.78 -5.77
C SER A 46 -18.68 -0.20 -5.76
N ILE A 47 -18.30 0.48 -4.68
CA ILE A 47 -16.93 0.97 -4.46
C ILE A 47 -16.19 -0.10 -3.67
N HIS A 48 -14.97 -0.44 -4.10
CA HIS A 48 -14.21 -1.54 -3.52
C HIS A 48 -13.01 -1.10 -2.67
N ALA A 49 -12.68 0.19 -2.72
CA ALA A 49 -11.57 0.75 -1.95
C ALA A 49 -11.88 2.17 -1.48
N ILE A 50 -11.34 2.53 -0.32
CA ILE A 50 -11.33 3.90 0.19
C ILE A 50 -9.90 4.40 0.20
N PHE A 51 -9.70 5.59 -0.35
CA PHE A 51 -8.44 6.31 -0.31
C PHE A 51 -8.47 7.36 0.82
N ILE A 52 -7.76 7.07 1.89
CA ILE A 52 -7.65 7.91 3.07
C ILE A 52 -6.43 8.81 2.90
N ASP A 53 -6.66 10.11 2.78
CA ASP A 53 -5.61 11.07 2.49
C ASP A 53 -5.09 11.71 3.78
N MET A 54 -3.91 11.37 4.27
CA MET A 54 -3.34 12.04 5.46
C MET A 54 -2.45 13.25 5.12
N GLU A 55 -2.16 13.51 3.85
CA GLU A 55 -1.22 14.58 3.44
C GLU A 55 -1.91 15.93 3.25
N HIS A 56 -3.14 15.92 2.75
CA HIS A 56 -3.93 17.13 2.53
C HIS A 56 -5.26 17.09 3.27
N SER A 57 -5.26 16.50 4.47
CA SER A 57 -6.39 16.51 5.38
C SER A 57 -5.92 16.66 6.82
N ALA A 58 -6.89 16.76 7.74
CA ALA A 58 -6.65 16.78 9.18
C ALA A 58 -6.75 15.38 9.83
N HIS A 59 -6.61 14.30 9.06
CA HIS A 59 -6.72 12.94 9.59
C HIS A 59 -5.55 12.61 10.51
N ASP A 60 -5.86 12.25 11.75
CA ASP A 60 -4.89 11.73 12.71
C ASP A 60 -4.77 10.19 12.61
N MET A 61 -3.68 9.64 13.14
CA MET A 61 -3.43 8.20 13.08
C MET A 61 -4.54 7.38 13.77
N ARG A 62 -5.16 7.94 14.82
CA ARG A 62 -6.27 7.29 15.53
C ARG A 62 -7.49 7.15 14.62
N THR A 63 -7.93 8.22 13.98
CA THR A 63 -9.06 8.20 13.04
C THR A 63 -8.78 7.26 11.88
N VAL A 64 -7.58 7.32 11.32
CA VAL A 64 -7.16 6.43 10.23
C VAL A 64 -7.22 4.96 10.65
N SER A 65 -6.73 4.61 11.85
CA SER A 65 -6.81 3.24 12.37
C SER A 65 -8.24 2.74 12.53
N GLN A 66 -9.17 3.62 12.97
CA GLN A 66 -10.58 3.27 13.11
C GLN A 66 -11.26 3.08 11.74
N LEU A 67 -10.96 3.96 10.78
CA LEU A 67 -11.43 3.83 9.40
C LEU A 67 -10.90 2.55 8.73
N ILE A 68 -9.63 2.21 8.93
CA ILE A 68 -9.04 0.96 8.42
C ILE A 68 -9.79 -0.25 8.98
N LEU A 69 -10.05 -0.27 10.29
CA LEU A 69 -10.82 -1.34 10.92
C LEU A 69 -12.24 -1.44 10.34
N ALA A 70 -12.94 -0.30 10.20
CA ALA A 70 -14.27 -0.25 9.62
C ALA A 70 -14.29 -0.73 8.15
N CYS A 71 -13.25 -0.40 7.36
CA CYS A 71 -13.07 -0.89 6.01
C CYS A 71 -12.98 -2.42 5.97
N HIS A 72 -12.15 -3.01 6.82
CA HIS A 72 -12.03 -4.47 6.91
C HIS A 72 -13.35 -5.14 7.32
N CYS A 73 -14.07 -4.57 8.29
CA CYS A 73 -15.40 -5.06 8.67
C CYS A 73 -16.42 -4.97 7.53
N ALA A 74 -16.34 -3.93 6.69
CA ALA A 74 -17.20 -3.76 5.53
C ALA A 74 -16.78 -4.64 4.34
N GLY A 75 -15.54 -5.15 4.30
CA GLY A 75 -14.96 -5.86 3.16
C GLY A 75 -14.48 -4.91 2.05
N ILE A 76 -14.10 -3.69 2.42
CA ILE A 76 -13.56 -2.65 1.55
C ILE A 76 -12.06 -2.53 1.81
N SER A 77 -11.24 -2.35 0.76
CA SER A 77 -9.80 -2.18 0.94
C SER A 77 -9.44 -0.75 1.38
N PRO A 78 -8.80 -0.55 2.54
CA PRO A 78 -8.26 0.75 2.92
C PRO A 78 -6.92 1.02 2.23
N VAL A 79 -6.86 2.09 1.44
CA VAL A 79 -5.65 2.62 0.81
C VAL A 79 -5.32 3.94 1.49
N VAL A 80 -4.14 4.09 2.08
CA VAL A 80 -3.81 5.28 2.88
C VAL A 80 -2.65 6.02 2.24
N ARG A 81 -2.79 7.33 2.03
CA ARG A 81 -1.66 8.20 1.67
C ARG A 81 -0.99 8.71 2.94
N SER A 82 0.31 8.44 3.07
CA SER A 82 1.12 8.91 4.20
C SER A 82 1.25 10.44 4.17
N PRO A 83 1.25 11.13 5.33
CA PRO A 83 1.42 12.58 5.39
C PRO A 83 2.84 13.03 4.98
N SER A 84 3.82 12.13 5.06
CA SER A 84 5.17 12.39 4.59
C SER A 84 5.86 11.10 4.17
N LYS A 85 7.06 11.23 3.59
CA LYS A 85 7.88 10.09 3.20
C LYS A 85 8.64 9.45 4.38
N SER A 86 8.32 9.80 5.63
CA SER A 86 8.99 9.31 6.82
C SER A 86 8.59 7.86 7.13
N HIS A 87 9.59 7.03 7.46
CA HIS A 87 9.40 5.66 7.92
C HIS A 87 8.36 5.54 9.04
N PHE A 88 8.44 6.43 10.03
CA PHE A 88 7.55 6.44 11.19
C PHE A 88 6.07 6.48 10.80
N HIS A 89 5.69 7.24 9.78
CA HIS A 89 4.29 7.30 9.34
C HIS A 89 3.90 6.03 8.58
N ILE A 90 4.75 5.58 7.66
CA ILE A 90 4.44 4.45 6.78
C ILE A 90 4.32 3.15 7.60
N SER A 91 5.24 2.89 8.52
CA SER A 91 5.19 1.69 9.37
C SER A 91 3.93 1.68 10.23
N ARG A 92 3.56 2.81 10.85
CA ARG A 92 2.33 2.87 11.66
C ARG A 92 1.06 2.69 10.86
N ILE A 93 1.03 3.18 9.62
CA ILE A 93 -0.09 2.97 8.70
C ILE A 93 -0.22 1.48 8.33
N LEU A 94 0.90 0.80 8.09
CA LEU A 94 0.93 -0.64 7.83
C LEU A 94 0.55 -1.45 9.07
N ASP A 95 1.07 -1.10 10.24
CA ASP A 95 0.73 -1.74 11.51
C ASP A 95 -0.75 -1.60 11.86
N ALA A 96 -1.39 -0.50 11.45
CA ALA A 96 -2.83 -0.31 11.57
C ALA A 96 -3.64 -1.21 10.61
N GLY A 97 -3.00 -1.88 9.66
CA GLY A 97 -3.63 -2.83 8.74
C GLY A 97 -4.04 -2.23 7.39
N ALA A 98 -3.43 -1.14 6.94
CA ALA A 98 -3.70 -0.60 5.60
C ALA A 98 -3.41 -1.66 4.51
N SER A 99 -4.32 -1.82 3.54
CA SER A 99 -4.14 -2.77 2.43
C SER A 99 -3.16 -2.27 1.38
N ALA A 100 -2.97 -0.96 1.28
CA ALA A 100 -1.96 -0.32 0.47
C ALA A 100 -1.60 1.05 1.06
N VAL A 101 -0.35 1.47 0.83
CA VAL A 101 0.13 2.80 1.24
C VAL A 101 0.62 3.56 0.02
N VAL A 102 0.18 4.81 -0.11
CA VAL A 102 0.62 5.75 -1.14
C VAL A 102 1.64 6.70 -0.52
N ILE A 103 2.85 6.71 -1.09
CA ILE A 103 3.95 7.58 -0.65
C ILE A 103 3.87 8.87 -1.48
N PRO A 104 3.82 10.05 -0.85
CA PRO A 104 3.74 11.30 -1.58
C PRO A 104 5.09 11.70 -2.22
N HIS A 105 5.01 12.50 -3.29
CA HIS A 105 6.14 13.19 -3.91
C HIS A 105 7.34 12.29 -4.32
N VAL A 106 7.13 11.04 -4.74
CA VAL A 106 8.24 10.19 -5.18
C VAL A 106 8.74 10.64 -6.54
N GLU A 107 9.98 11.14 -6.60
CA GLU A 107 10.57 11.74 -7.82
C GLU A 107 11.59 10.80 -8.49
N SER A 108 12.09 9.79 -7.77
CA SER A 108 13.07 8.83 -8.28
C SER A 108 12.72 7.41 -7.86
N VAL A 109 13.08 6.45 -8.72
CA VAL A 109 12.86 5.02 -8.50
C VAL A 109 13.75 4.53 -7.35
N GLU A 110 14.96 5.04 -7.24
CA GLU A 110 15.92 4.73 -6.17
C GLU A 110 15.38 5.18 -4.80
N GLU A 111 14.74 6.34 -4.73
CA GLU A 111 14.08 6.83 -3.51
C GLU A 111 12.95 5.87 -3.06
N MET A 112 12.18 5.35 -4.01
CA MET A 112 11.11 4.39 -3.74
C MET A 112 11.64 3.09 -3.13
N TRP A 113 12.67 2.50 -3.73
CA TRP A 113 13.25 1.23 -3.28
C TRP A 113 13.86 1.34 -1.89
N PHE A 114 14.58 2.42 -1.62
CA PHE A 114 15.16 2.67 -0.30
C PHE A 114 14.07 2.80 0.78
N LYS A 115 12.95 3.47 0.47
CA LYS A 115 11.86 3.68 1.43
C LYS A 115 10.98 2.47 1.66
N LEU A 116 10.71 1.68 0.61
CA LEU A 116 10.06 0.37 0.76
C LEU A 116 10.90 -0.56 1.63
N GLY A 117 12.21 -0.64 1.37
CA GLY A 117 13.15 -1.47 2.12
C GLY A 117 13.38 -1.01 3.56
N ALA A 118 13.24 0.28 3.86
CA ALA A 118 13.31 0.79 5.23
C ALA A 118 12.00 0.56 6.00
N THR A 119 10.85 0.74 5.36
CA THR A 119 9.51 0.62 5.96
C THR A 119 9.24 -0.78 6.50
N TRP A 120 9.64 -1.80 5.74
CA TRP A 120 9.64 -3.18 6.20
C TRP A 120 10.93 -3.42 6.98
N SER A 121 10.86 -3.51 8.32
CA SER A 121 12.00 -4.00 9.11
C SER A 121 12.44 -5.35 8.54
N LEU A 122 13.62 -5.36 7.92
CA LEU A 122 14.29 -6.48 7.26
C LEU A 122 14.02 -7.85 7.93
N GLY A 123 13.02 -8.57 7.42
CA GLY A 123 13.00 -10.03 7.48
C GLY A 123 13.89 -10.56 6.36
N GLY A 124 14.82 -11.46 6.66
CA GLY A 124 15.85 -11.95 5.73
C GLY A 124 15.36 -12.57 4.41
N GLN A 125 14.05 -12.74 4.21
CA GLN A 125 13.47 -13.22 2.95
C GLN A 125 13.29 -12.10 1.90
N ASP A 126 13.16 -10.83 2.30
CA ASP A 126 12.87 -9.71 1.38
C ASP A 126 14.13 -9.06 0.80
N GLY A 127 15.30 -9.32 1.39
CA GLY A 127 16.59 -8.86 0.89
C GLY A 127 16.90 -9.36 -0.52
N ALA A 128 16.45 -10.58 -0.85
CA ALA A 128 16.59 -11.15 -2.19
C ALA A 128 15.78 -10.38 -3.25
N MET A 129 14.61 -9.84 -2.87
CA MET A 129 13.75 -9.10 -3.78
C MET A 129 14.27 -7.68 -4.05
N VAL A 130 14.77 -6.99 -3.01
CA VAL A 130 15.46 -5.69 -3.19
C VAL A 130 16.74 -5.88 -4.00
N GLN A 131 17.52 -6.93 -3.72
CA GLN A 131 18.72 -7.25 -4.49
C GLN A 131 18.38 -7.60 -5.95
N ALA A 132 17.28 -8.31 -6.20
CA ALA A 132 16.80 -8.58 -7.56
C ALA A 132 16.36 -7.30 -8.29
N GLY A 133 15.63 -6.40 -7.61
CA GLY A 133 15.24 -5.10 -8.16
C GLY A 133 16.44 -4.22 -8.49
N MET A 134 17.43 -4.15 -7.59
CA MET A 134 18.69 -3.43 -7.82
C MET A 134 19.49 -4.03 -8.98
N ARG A 135 19.55 -5.36 -9.09
CA ARG A 135 20.21 -6.03 -10.23
C ARG A 135 19.53 -5.71 -11.56
N GLN A 136 18.19 -5.72 -11.60
CA GLN A 136 17.44 -5.38 -12.82
C GLN A 136 17.63 -3.92 -13.23
N LEU A 137 17.65 -2.99 -12.27
CA LEU A 137 17.95 -1.59 -12.51
C LEU A 137 19.38 -1.39 -13.04
N SER A 138 20.36 -2.05 -12.42
CA SER A 138 21.76 -2.00 -12.85
C SER A 138 21.92 -2.50 -14.29
N GLN A 139 21.30 -3.65 -14.63
CA GLN A 139 21.30 -4.19 -16.00
C GLN A 139 20.69 -3.23 -17.00
N LYS A 140 19.57 -2.57 -16.64
CA LYS A 140 18.91 -1.61 -17.51
C LYS A 140 19.76 -0.36 -17.75
N TYR A 141 20.52 0.08 -16.74
CA TYR A 141 21.48 1.17 -16.88
C TYR A 141 22.66 0.79 -17.78
N GLU A 142 23.20 -0.42 -17.64
CA GLU A 142 24.27 -0.95 -18.49
C GLU A 142 23.83 -1.05 -19.95
N ASP A 143 22.61 -1.55 -20.21
CA ASP A 143 22.04 -1.62 -21.55
C ASP A 143 21.85 -0.24 -22.20
N ILE A 144 21.47 0.77 -21.40
CA ILE A 144 21.36 2.16 -21.86
C ILE A 144 22.74 2.73 -22.19
N ASN A 145 23.74 2.48 -21.35
CA ASN A 145 25.10 3.00 -21.55
C ASN A 145 25.74 2.42 -22.82
N VAL A 146 25.59 1.11 -23.05
CA VAL A 146 26.06 0.44 -24.27
C VAL A 146 25.37 0.99 -25.53
N ARG A 147 24.11 1.44 -25.44
CA ARG A 147 23.42 2.09 -26.57
C ARG A 147 23.95 3.49 -26.85
N LEU A 148 24.35 4.23 -25.82
CA LEU A 148 24.91 5.57 -25.96
C LEU A 148 26.34 5.55 -26.53
N GLU A 149 27.13 4.53 -26.22
CA GLU A 149 28.50 4.35 -26.77
C GLU A 149 28.54 3.91 -28.24
N ARG A 150 27.39 3.55 -28.83
CA ARG A 150 27.26 3.12 -30.24
C ARG A 150 26.73 4.22 -31.18
N VAL A 151 26.50 5.42 -30.66
CA VAL A 151 26.10 6.63 -31.42
C VAL A 151 27.29 7.55 -31.53
#